data_AF-A0A2Z7BHH6-F1
#
_entry.id   AF-A0A2Z7BHH6-F1
#
_cell.length_a   1.000
_cell.length_b   1.000
_cell.length_c   1.000
_cell.angle_alpha   90.00
_cell.angle_beta   90.00
_cell.angle_gamma   90.00
#
_symmetry.space_group_name_H-M   'P 1'
#
loop_
_entity.id
_entity.type
_entity.pdbx_description
1 polymer ?
#
loop_
_entity_poly.entity_id
_entity_poly.type
_entity_poly.pdbx_seq_one_letter_code
_entity_poly.pdbx_strand_id
1 'polypeptide(L)'
;MAEGSYVKLTKDQASLQNITPGELNQPIDIEKLTARRCEQCGQPLPQSYTPPADEDWTTGIFGCAEDNDSCMTGLFCPCVLFGRNVASMNDEFSQQSACVGHVICVEGGITLAAITAACSGIDPDTVCLLTEGLLFAWWVCGIYTGMGRQLLQRKYHLKDSPCDPCLVHCCLHWCAICQEYRELRNHLSEGNATTTVVNPPQLQEMSATDKASSSSQNNLQLQPL
;
A
#
# COMPACT_ATOMS: atom_id res chain seq x y z
N MET A 1 -31.20 -8.85 13.04
CA MET A 1 -31.16 -10.19 12.43
C MET A 1 -29.93 -10.20 11.53
N ALA A 2 -28.84 -10.86 11.94
CA ALA A 2 -27.61 -10.91 11.16
C ALA A 2 -27.74 -12.03 10.10
N GLU A 3 -27.55 -11.69 8.83
CA GLU A 3 -27.52 -12.64 7.72
C GLU A 3 -26.28 -13.53 7.83
N GLY A 4 -26.49 -14.84 8.06
CA GLY A 4 -25.41 -15.82 7.99
C GLY A 4 -25.07 -16.14 6.54
N SER A 5 -23.84 -15.85 6.12
CA SER A 5 -23.31 -16.29 4.83
C SER A 5 -22.81 -17.72 4.93
N TYR A 6 -23.46 -18.66 4.24
CA TYR A 6 -23.05 -20.07 4.20
C TYR A 6 -22.02 -20.29 3.09
N VAL A 7 -20.87 -20.88 3.43
CA VAL A 7 -19.86 -21.31 2.44
C VAL A 7 -20.25 -22.68 1.88
N LYS A 8 -20.39 -22.77 0.56
CA LYS A 8 -20.70 -24.00 -0.17
C LYS A 8 -19.41 -24.81 -0.34
N LEU A 9 -19.29 -25.95 0.35
CA LEU A 9 -18.14 -26.85 0.19
C LEU A 9 -18.32 -27.68 -1.09
N THR A 10 -17.45 -27.46 -2.08
CA THR A 10 -17.30 -28.33 -3.26
C THR A 10 -16.48 -29.56 -2.91
N LYS A 11 -16.88 -30.71 -3.46
CA LYS A 11 -16.48 -32.08 -3.07
C LYS A 11 -15.01 -32.45 -3.32
N ASP A 12 -14.21 -31.54 -3.90
CA ASP A 12 -12.94 -31.89 -4.53
C ASP A 12 -11.68 -31.49 -3.74
N GLN A 13 -11.79 -31.22 -2.43
CA GLN A 13 -10.63 -30.92 -1.59
C GLN A 13 -10.18 -32.13 -0.74
N ALA A 14 -9.28 -32.90 -1.35
CA ALA A 14 -8.15 -33.67 -0.80
C ALA A 14 -8.30 -34.49 0.50
N SER A 15 -7.97 -35.78 0.36
CA SER A 15 -7.38 -36.71 1.35
C SER A 15 -7.97 -36.74 2.76
N LEU A 16 -8.54 -37.90 3.13
CA LEU A 16 -8.96 -38.26 4.48
C LEU A 16 -7.81 -38.09 5.50
N GLN A 17 -7.63 -36.88 6.01
CA GLN A 17 -6.96 -36.67 7.29
C GLN A 17 -7.89 -37.26 8.35
N ASN A 18 -7.33 -38.04 9.28
CA ASN A 18 -8.07 -38.72 10.33
C ASN A 18 -8.79 -37.69 11.21
N ILE A 19 -10.06 -37.43 10.94
CA ILE A 19 -10.90 -36.56 11.74
C ILE A 19 -11.25 -37.31 13.03
N THR A 20 -10.75 -36.82 14.16
CA THR A 20 -11.04 -37.39 15.48
C THR A 20 -12.48 -37.01 15.86
N PRO A 21 -13.32 -37.95 16.36
CA PRO A 21 -14.69 -37.62 16.74
C PRO A 21 -14.72 -36.54 17.83
N GLY A 22 -15.21 -35.33 17.49
CA GLY A 22 -15.31 -34.20 18.43
C GLY A 22 -14.67 -32.90 17.93
N GLU A 23 -13.71 -32.95 17.01
CA GLU A 23 -13.06 -31.72 16.49
C GLU A 23 -14.02 -30.87 15.64
N LEU A 24 -14.98 -31.50 14.95
CA LEU A 24 -15.93 -30.79 14.09
C LEU A 24 -16.99 -29.98 14.87
N ASN A 25 -17.16 -30.25 16.16
CA ASN A 25 -18.13 -29.55 17.03
C ASN A 25 -17.47 -28.42 17.84
N GLN A 26 -16.24 -28.04 17.54
CA GLN A 26 -15.63 -26.87 18.18
C GLN A 26 -16.22 -25.58 17.63
N PRO A 27 -16.54 -24.59 18.49
CA PRO A 27 -17.01 -23.29 18.03
C PRO A 27 -15.92 -22.63 17.18
N ILE A 28 -16.26 -22.38 15.92
CA ILE A 28 -15.38 -21.68 14.99
C ILE A 28 -15.36 -20.21 15.40
N ASP A 29 -14.19 -19.72 15.81
CA ASP A 29 -13.97 -18.31 16.11
C ASP A 29 -13.89 -17.51 14.80
N ILE A 30 -15.06 -17.11 14.29
CA ILE A 30 -15.22 -16.36 13.04
C ILE A 30 -14.33 -15.12 13.05
N GLU A 31 -14.19 -14.45 14.19
CA GLU A 31 -13.37 -13.24 14.32
C GLU A 31 -11.89 -13.55 14.06
N LYS A 32 -11.35 -14.67 14.56
CA LYS A 32 -9.98 -15.09 14.22
C LYS A 32 -9.79 -15.51 12.76
N LEU A 33 -10.82 -16.07 12.12
CA LEU A 33 -10.75 -16.45 10.71
C LEU A 33 -10.88 -15.26 9.75
N THR A 34 -11.65 -14.23 10.13
CA THR A 34 -11.83 -13.00 9.34
C THR A 34 -10.96 -11.83 9.79
N ALA A 35 -10.20 -11.98 10.88
CA ALA A 35 -9.27 -10.95 11.35
C ALA A 35 -8.32 -10.55 10.23
N ARG A 36 -8.26 -9.25 9.95
CA ARG A 36 -7.22 -8.68 9.10
C ARG A 36 -5.87 -9.05 9.69
N ARG A 37 -4.95 -9.51 8.86
CA ARG A 37 -3.58 -9.83 9.29
C ARG A 37 -2.65 -8.70 8.89
N CYS A 38 -1.61 -8.49 9.68
CA CYS A 38 -0.50 -7.64 9.29
C CYS A 38 0.19 -8.22 8.05
N GLU A 39 0.44 -7.38 7.04
CA GLU A 39 1.10 -7.81 5.79
C GLU A 39 2.58 -8.19 6.00
N GLN A 40 3.22 -7.66 7.04
CA GLN A 40 4.63 -7.91 7.35
C GLN A 40 4.84 -9.16 8.22
N CYS A 41 4.07 -9.30 9.31
CA CYS A 41 4.28 -10.36 10.30
C CYS A 41 3.16 -11.41 10.38
N GLY A 42 2.07 -11.26 9.62
CA GLY A 42 0.95 -12.20 9.56
C GLY A 42 0.09 -12.27 10.84
N GLN A 43 0.35 -11.44 11.84
CA GLN A 43 -0.39 -11.44 13.10
C GLN A 43 -1.81 -10.88 12.91
N PRO A 44 -2.83 -11.45 13.60
CA PRO A 44 -4.18 -10.92 13.56
C PRO A 44 -4.23 -9.54 14.22
N LEU A 45 -4.70 -8.55 13.47
CA LEU A 45 -4.90 -7.17 13.91
C LEU A 45 -6.28 -7.04 14.58
N PRO A 46 -6.40 -6.31 15.69
CA PRO A 46 -7.69 -6.04 16.30
C PRO A 46 -8.58 -5.21 15.35
N GLN A 47 -9.91 -5.34 15.45
CA GLN A 47 -10.85 -4.61 14.57
C GLN A 47 -10.74 -3.08 14.70
N SER A 48 -10.28 -2.57 15.85
CA SER A 48 -10.02 -1.15 16.09
C SER A 48 -8.65 -0.68 15.57
N TYR A 49 -7.84 -1.58 15.01
CA TYR A 49 -6.54 -1.21 14.46
C TYR A 49 -6.74 -0.32 13.24
N THR A 50 -6.36 0.94 13.41
CA THR A 50 -6.15 1.86 12.29
C THR A 50 -4.64 1.92 12.12
N PRO A 51 -4.09 1.65 10.91
CA PRO A 51 -2.68 1.88 10.68
C PRO A 51 -2.37 3.34 11.05
N PRO A 52 -1.24 3.60 11.73
CA PRO A 52 -0.77 4.96 11.90
C PRO A 52 -0.75 5.62 10.52
N ALA A 53 -1.39 6.78 10.38
CA ALA A 53 -1.32 7.65 9.20
C ALA A 53 -0.71 8.97 9.65
N ASP A 54 0.38 8.85 10.41
CA ASP A 54 1.03 9.89 11.19
C ASP A 54 2.24 10.50 10.46
N GLU A 55 2.79 9.81 9.46
CA GLU A 55 3.89 10.33 8.66
C GLU A 55 3.39 11.38 7.66
N ASP A 56 3.95 12.58 7.72
CA ASP A 56 3.67 13.62 6.75
C ASP A 56 4.39 13.32 5.43
N TRP A 57 3.80 13.76 4.31
CA TRP A 57 4.48 13.68 3.01
C TRP A 57 5.79 14.46 3.05
N THR A 58 6.87 13.89 2.52
CA THR A 58 8.19 14.55 2.50
C THR A 58 8.19 15.87 1.73
N THR A 59 7.32 15.98 0.72
CA THR A 59 7.15 17.18 -0.10
C THR A 59 5.67 17.46 -0.36
N GLY A 60 5.32 18.73 -0.51
CA GLY A 60 3.97 19.13 -0.89
C GLY A 60 3.63 18.74 -2.33
N ILE A 61 2.33 18.69 -2.66
CA ILE A 61 1.88 18.32 -4.00
C ILE A 61 2.41 19.27 -5.09
N PHE A 62 2.56 20.56 -4.78
CA PHE A 62 3.14 21.55 -5.70
C PHE A 62 4.69 21.62 -5.65
N GLY A 63 5.34 20.78 -4.86
CA GLY A 63 6.80 20.71 -4.71
C GLY A 63 7.51 20.07 -5.91
N CYS A 64 6.94 20.11 -7.12
CA CYS A 64 7.51 19.42 -8.29
C CYS A 64 8.89 19.93 -8.66
N ALA A 65 9.13 21.23 -8.49
CA ALA A 65 10.41 21.87 -8.81
C ALA A 65 11.49 21.67 -7.74
N GLU A 66 11.19 21.02 -6.62
CA GLU A 66 12.18 20.76 -5.55
C GLU A 66 13.21 19.70 -5.98
N ASP A 67 12.86 18.86 -6.96
CA ASP A 67 13.78 17.93 -7.61
C ASP A 67 13.74 18.12 -9.12
N ASN A 68 14.80 18.70 -9.67
CA ASN A 68 14.88 19.07 -11.07
C ASN A 68 14.86 17.84 -12.00
N ASP A 69 15.47 16.72 -11.60
CA ASP A 69 15.51 15.51 -12.44
C ASP A 69 14.13 14.85 -12.53
N SER A 70 13.43 14.79 -11.39
CA SER A 70 12.04 14.33 -11.33
C SER A 70 11.12 15.28 -12.06
N CYS A 71 11.34 16.60 -11.97
CA CYS A 71 10.57 17.62 -12.67
C CYS A 71 10.79 17.60 -14.19
N MET A 72 12.00 17.27 -14.67
CA MET A 72 12.31 17.26 -16.10
C MET A 72 11.91 15.94 -16.76
N THR A 73 12.23 14.81 -16.14
CA THR A 73 11.63 13.51 -16.53
C THR A 73 10.12 13.65 -16.47
N GLY A 74 9.70 14.29 -15.40
CA GLY A 74 8.38 14.75 -15.18
C GLY A 74 7.96 15.98 -15.99
N LEU A 75 8.28 16.14 -17.23
CA LEU A 75 7.64 17.16 -18.06
C LEU A 75 7.66 16.68 -19.50
N PHE A 76 8.79 16.08 -19.86
CA PHE A 76 9.01 15.50 -21.17
C PHE A 76 8.62 14.02 -21.25
N CYS A 77 8.57 13.30 -20.12
CA CYS A 77 8.34 11.84 -20.09
C CYS A 77 7.49 11.39 -18.87
N PRO A 78 6.23 11.85 -18.72
CA PRO A 78 5.32 11.43 -17.65
C PRO A 78 5.13 9.92 -17.55
N CYS A 79 4.99 9.25 -18.68
CA CYS A 79 4.77 7.80 -18.73
C CYS A 79 5.94 6.99 -18.14
N VAL A 80 7.17 7.49 -18.30
CA VAL A 80 8.37 6.85 -17.72
C VAL A 80 8.38 7.01 -16.20
N LEU A 81 8.05 8.21 -15.71
CA LEU A 81 7.97 8.48 -14.28
C LEU A 81 6.88 7.65 -13.62
N PHE A 82 5.70 7.58 -14.24
CA PHE A 82 4.61 6.71 -13.82
C PHE A 82 5.03 5.23 -13.81
N GLY A 83 5.67 4.75 -14.87
CA GLY A 83 6.15 3.37 -14.95
C GLY A 83 7.14 3.03 -13.82
N ARG A 84 8.03 3.97 -13.47
CA ARG A 84 8.97 3.81 -12.35
C ARG A 84 8.24 3.72 -11.01
N ASN A 85 7.20 4.53 -10.80
CA ASN A 85 6.39 4.48 -9.58
C ASN A 85 5.73 3.11 -9.43
N VAL A 86 5.04 2.65 -10.49
CA VAL A 86 4.33 1.35 -10.47
C VAL A 86 5.31 0.21 -10.21
N ALA A 87 6.44 0.18 -10.90
CA ALA A 87 7.45 -0.87 -10.72
C ALA A 87 8.10 -0.86 -9.33
N SER A 88 8.13 0.29 -8.65
CA SER A 88 8.65 0.40 -7.28
C SER A 88 7.62 0.02 -6.22
N MET A 89 6.33 0.11 -6.55
CA MET A 89 5.23 -0.24 -5.64
C MET A 89 4.80 -1.70 -5.75
N ASN A 90 4.84 -2.26 -6.96
CA ASN A 90 4.34 -3.59 -7.26
C ASN A 90 5.32 -4.36 -8.15
N ASP A 91 5.87 -5.44 -7.62
CA ASP A 91 6.84 -6.31 -8.30
C ASP A 91 6.22 -7.15 -9.44
N GLU A 92 4.89 -7.26 -9.50
CA GLU A 92 4.19 -7.98 -10.58
C GLU A 92 4.20 -7.21 -11.90
N PHE A 93 4.29 -5.87 -11.85
CA PHE A 93 4.22 -5.02 -13.02
C PHE A 93 5.58 -4.44 -13.39
N SER A 94 6.06 -4.78 -14.59
CA SER A 94 7.28 -4.16 -15.10
C SER A 94 7.07 -2.67 -15.43
N GLN A 95 8.14 -1.89 -15.26
CA GLN A 95 8.17 -0.47 -15.62
C GLN A 95 7.71 -0.24 -17.07
N GLN A 96 8.13 -1.11 -18.00
CA GLN A 96 7.79 -0.98 -19.41
C GLN A 96 6.29 -1.17 -19.66
N SER A 97 5.68 -2.18 -19.04
CA SER A 97 4.24 -2.45 -19.18
C SER A 97 3.41 -1.26 -18.67
N ALA A 98 3.73 -0.76 -17.48
CA ALA A 98 3.04 0.39 -16.90
C ALA A 98 3.23 1.68 -17.74
N CYS A 99 4.45 1.90 -18.25
CA CYS A 99 4.75 3.03 -19.14
C CYS A 99 3.95 2.96 -20.45
N VAL A 100 3.86 1.79 -21.08
CA VAL A 100 3.09 1.58 -22.33
C VAL A 100 1.59 1.76 -22.08
N GLY A 101 1.06 1.25 -20.97
CA GLY A 101 -0.33 1.48 -20.60
C GLY A 101 -0.65 2.97 -20.43
N HIS A 102 0.20 3.69 -19.71
CA HIS A 102 0.02 5.13 -19.47
C HIS A 102 0.12 5.96 -20.76
N VAL A 103 1.13 5.70 -21.61
CA VAL A 103 1.28 6.46 -22.87
C VAL A 103 0.10 6.24 -23.81
N ILE A 104 -0.49 5.04 -23.85
CA ILE A 104 -1.65 4.76 -24.70
C ILE A 104 -2.89 5.47 -24.15
N CYS A 105 -3.17 5.31 -22.86
CA CYS A 105 -4.42 5.79 -22.25
C CYS A 105 -4.44 7.31 -22.03
N VAL A 106 -3.30 7.93 -21.70
CA VAL A 106 -3.21 9.35 -21.35
C VAL A 106 -2.68 10.16 -22.53
N GLU A 107 -1.43 9.96 -22.91
CA GLU A 107 -0.76 10.77 -23.96
C GLU A 107 -1.38 10.52 -25.35
N GLY A 108 -1.64 9.26 -25.67
CA GLY A 108 -2.32 8.84 -26.90
C GLY A 108 -3.75 9.37 -26.95
N GLY A 109 -4.45 9.37 -25.82
CA GLY A 109 -5.78 9.95 -25.69
C GLY A 109 -5.81 11.45 -25.95
N ILE A 110 -4.89 12.21 -25.35
CA ILE A 110 -4.76 13.67 -25.57
C ILE A 110 -4.42 13.96 -27.03
N THR A 111 -3.49 13.20 -27.61
CA THR A 111 -3.09 13.35 -29.02
C THR A 111 -4.27 13.10 -29.96
N LEU A 112 -5.04 12.03 -29.70
CA LEU A 112 -6.24 11.72 -30.47
C LEU A 112 -7.30 12.82 -30.32
N ALA A 113 -7.51 13.35 -29.11
CA ALA A 113 -8.43 14.45 -28.85
C ALA A 113 -8.05 15.72 -29.64
N ALA A 114 -6.76 16.09 -29.62
CA ALA A 114 -6.24 17.26 -30.30
C ALA A 114 -6.37 17.14 -31.84
N ILE A 115 -6.05 15.96 -32.40
CA ILE A 115 -6.23 15.68 -33.83
C ILE A 115 -7.70 15.76 -34.20
N THR A 116 -8.58 15.19 -33.38
CA THR A 116 -10.03 15.21 -33.60
C THR A 116 -10.57 16.65 -33.59
N ALA A 117 -10.09 17.50 -32.66
CA ALA A 117 -10.47 18.90 -32.59
C ALA A 117 -9.93 19.75 -33.77
N ALA A 118 -8.74 19.41 -34.29
CA ALA A 118 -8.12 20.12 -35.41
C ALA A 118 -8.72 19.73 -36.77
N CYS A 119 -9.23 18.50 -36.92
CA CYS A 119 -9.82 17.99 -38.14
C CYS A 119 -11.31 18.35 -38.24
N SER A 120 -11.65 19.40 -38.99
CA SER A 120 -13.02 19.93 -39.14
C SER A 120 -13.99 19.07 -39.96
N GLY A 121 -13.65 17.82 -40.26
CA GLY A 121 -14.39 16.94 -41.19
C GLY A 121 -14.93 15.65 -40.57
N ILE A 122 -14.82 15.49 -39.25
CA ILE A 122 -15.29 14.29 -38.54
C ILE A 122 -16.79 14.45 -38.28
N ASP A 123 -17.55 13.38 -38.52
CA ASP A 123 -18.97 13.35 -38.25
C ASP A 123 -19.27 13.51 -36.75
N PRO A 124 -20.37 14.19 -36.38
CA PRO A 124 -20.67 14.52 -34.98
C PRO A 124 -20.86 13.27 -34.10
N ASP A 125 -21.35 12.17 -34.67
CA ASP A 125 -21.54 10.90 -33.95
C ASP A 125 -20.19 10.28 -33.57
N THR A 126 -19.23 10.27 -34.50
CA THR A 126 -17.85 9.82 -34.23
C THR A 126 -17.15 10.72 -33.22
N VAL A 127 -17.32 12.05 -33.28
CA VAL A 127 -16.77 12.96 -32.27
C VAL A 127 -17.35 12.66 -30.89
N CYS A 128 -18.67 12.41 -30.79
CA CYS A 128 -19.33 12.04 -29.55
C CYS A 128 -18.74 10.74 -28.96
N LEU A 129 -18.64 9.68 -29.77
CA LEU A 129 -18.09 8.39 -29.36
C LEU A 129 -16.63 8.48 -28.92
N LEU A 130 -15.80 9.24 -29.67
CA LEU A 130 -14.41 9.48 -29.31
C LEU A 130 -14.30 10.23 -27.98
N THR A 131 -15.14 11.26 -27.80
CA THR A 131 -15.16 12.05 -26.56
C THR A 131 -15.56 11.20 -25.35
N GLU A 132 -16.61 10.38 -25.47
CA GLU A 132 -17.03 9.47 -24.41
C GLU A 132 -15.94 8.44 -24.06
N GLY A 133 -15.31 7.83 -25.07
CA GLY A 133 -14.24 6.87 -24.87
C GLY A 133 -13.01 7.48 -24.20
N LEU A 134 -12.62 8.70 -24.61
CA LEU A 134 -11.49 9.43 -24.03
C LEU A 134 -11.75 9.83 -22.57
N LEU A 135 -12.96 10.30 -22.26
CA LEU A 135 -13.36 10.62 -20.89
C LEU A 135 -13.35 9.37 -20.00
N PHE A 136 -13.85 8.24 -20.51
CA PHE A 136 -13.84 6.99 -19.76
C PHE A 136 -12.42 6.48 -19.52
N ALA A 137 -11.56 6.48 -20.54
CA ALA A 137 -10.16 6.08 -20.41
C ALA A 137 -9.39 6.97 -19.43
N TRP A 138 -9.57 8.29 -19.50
CA TRP A 138 -9.00 9.25 -18.56
C TRP A 138 -9.45 8.99 -17.13
N TRP A 139 -10.75 8.78 -16.92
CA TRP A 139 -11.33 8.52 -15.61
C TRP A 139 -10.81 7.21 -15.00
N VAL A 140 -10.77 6.13 -15.77
CA VAL A 140 -10.22 4.84 -15.34
C VAL A 140 -8.73 4.97 -14.98
N CYS A 141 -7.94 5.71 -15.77
CA CYS A 141 -6.55 5.99 -15.45
C CYS A 141 -6.41 6.78 -14.13
N GLY A 142 -7.26 7.79 -13.90
CA GLY A 142 -7.32 8.55 -12.65
C GLY A 142 -7.65 7.69 -11.43
N ILE A 143 -8.56 6.71 -11.56
CA ILE A 143 -8.86 5.76 -10.49
C ILE A 143 -7.67 4.83 -10.24
N TYR A 144 -7.08 4.26 -11.30
CA TYR A 144 -5.95 3.33 -11.16
C TYR A 144 -4.76 3.98 -10.47
N THR A 145 -4.41 5.20 -10.90
CA THR A 145 -3.36 6.02 -10.29
C THR A 145 -3.70 6.39 -8.84
N GLY A 146 -4.95 6.82 -8.58
CA GLY A 146 -5.44 7.09 -7.22
C GLY A 146 -5.39 5.88 -6.28
N MET A 147 -5.66 4.67 -6.78
CA MET A 147 -5.48 3.43 -6.02
C MET A 147 -4.01 3.16 -5.70
N GLY A 148 -3.11 3.42 -6.64
CA GLY A 148 -1.65 3.35 -6.41
C GLY A 148 -1.21 4.31 -5.30
N ARG A 149 -1.73 5.54 -5.29
CA ARG A 149 -1.49 6.51 -4.22
C ARG A 149 -1.98 6.04 -2.86
N GLN A 150 -3.17 5.46 -2.79
CA GLN A 150 -3.68 4.87 -1.55
C GLN A 150 -2.84 3.69 -1.08
N LEU A 151 -2.35 2.86 -2.00
CA LEU A 151 -1.45 1.76 -1.67
C LEU A 151 -0.13 2.32 -1.09
N LEU A 152 0.42 3.36 -1.69
CA LEU A 152 1.62 4.04 -1.19
C LEU A 152 1.40 4.58 0.22
N GLN A 153 0.28 5.27 0.44
CA GLN A 153 -0.07 5.83 1.76
C GLN A 153 -0.23 4.74 2.82
N ARG A 154 -0.88 3.61 2.49
CA ARG A 154 -1.00 2.48 3.41
C ARG A 154 0.34 1.79 3.68
N LYS A 155 1.20 1.67 2.66
CA LYS A 155 2.50 1.00 2.76
C LYS A 155 3.48 1.77 3.66
N TYR A 156 3.46 3.10 3.58
CA TYR A 156 4.39 3.96 4.30
C TYR A 156 3.73 4.80 5.40
N HIS A 157 2.52 4.46 5.81
CA HIS A 157 1.81 5.14 6.91
C HIS A 157 1.67 6.66 6.69
N LEU A 158 1.57 7.08 5.43
CA LEU A 158 1.49 8.49 5.06
C LEU A 158 0.09 9.03 5.30
N LYS A 159 0.05 10.30 5.70
CA LYS A 159 -1.19 11.04 5.92
C LYS A 159 -2.06 11.12 4.68
N ASP A 160 -3.37 11.04 4.90
CA ASP A 160 -4.35 11.25 3.86
C ASP A 160 -4.25 12.65 3.25
N SER A 161 -4.33 12.72 1.93
CA SER A 161 -4.37 14.00 1.23
C SER A 161 -5.71 14.69 1.45
N PRO A 162 -5.75 16.04 1.45
CA PRO A 162 -6.98 16.81 1.69
C PRO A 162 -8.04 16.65 0.58
N CYS A 163 -7.69 16.04 -0.56
CA CYS A 163 -8.59 15.79 -1.68
C CYS A 163 -8.66 14.29 -1.99
N ASP A 164 -9.81 13.85 -2.49
CA ASP A 164 -9.99 12.47 -2.99
C ASP A 164 -8.86 12.12 -3.97
N PRO A 165 -8.18 10.95 -3.80
CA PRO A 165 -7.06 10.57 -4.64
C PRO A 165 -7.35 10.63 -6.14
N CYS A 166 -8.57 10.30 -6.58
CA CYS A 166 -8.94 10.36 -7.99
C CYS A 166 -8.96 11.80 -8.51
N LEU A 167 -9.44 12.75 -7.70
CA LEU A 167 -9.53 14.16 -8.07
C LEU A 167 -8.15 14.79 -8.22
N VAL A 168 -7.22 14.38 -7.35
CA VAL A 168 -5.81 14.80 -7.42
C VAL A 168 -5.18 14.39 -8.74
N HIS A 169 -5.33 13.14 -9.18
CA HIS A 169 -4.81 12.71 -10.49
C HIS A 169 -5.59 13.30 -11.66
N CYS A 170 -6.86 13.63 -11.48
CA CYS A 170 -7.65 14.27 -12.54
C CYS A 170 -7.18 15.70 -12.86
N CYS A 171 -6.83 16.49 -11.83
CA CYS A 171 -6.50 17.91 -12.00
C CYS A 171 -4.99 18.21 -11.93
N LEU A 172 -4.25 17.39 -11.19
CA LEU A 172 -2.83 17.58 -10.86
C LEU A 172 -2.03 16.30 -11.13
N HIS A 173 -2.41 15.54 -12.16
CA HIS A 173 -1.78 14.26 -12.55
C HIS A 173 -0.25 14.32 -12.52
N TRP A 174 0.27 15.36 -13.17
CA TRP A 174 1.68 15.68 -13.26
C TRP A 174 2.34 15.72 -11.88
N CYS A 175 1.75 16.53 -11.01
CA CYS A 175 2.31 16.87 -9.72
C CYS A 175 2.23 15.71 -8.73
N ALA A 176 1.12 14.97 -8.79
CA ALA A 176 0.91 13.78 -8.00
C ALA A 176 1.95 12.69 -8.33
N ILE A 177 2.20 12.41 -9.61
CA ILE A 177 3.21 11.41 -10.03
C ILE A 177 4.62 11.81 -9.55
N CYS A 178 4.97 13.09 -9.64
CA CYS A 178 6.26 13.58 -9.15
C CYS A 178 6.39 13.44 -7.63
N GLN A 179 5.34 13.78 -6.87
CA GLN A 179 5.32 13.63 -5.42
C GLN A 179 5.52 12.16 -5.02
N GLU A 180 4.77 11.25 -5.64
CA GLU A 180 4.89 9.80 -5.39
C GLU A 180 6.26 9.24 -5.74
N TYR A 181 6.84 9.68 -6.85
CA TYR A 181 8.18 9.23 -7.27
C TYR A 181 9.25 9.62 -6.24
N ARG A 182 9.21 10.86 -5.74
CA ARG A 182 10.15 11.34 -4.73
C ARG A 182 10.00 10.56 -3.44
N GLU A 183 8.75 10.36 -3.00
CA GLU A 183 8.45 9.60 -1.80
C GLU A 183 9.00 8.18 -1.90
N LEU A 184 8.68 7.46 -2.98
CA LEU A 184 9.20 6.12 -3.25
C LEU A 184 10.72 6.07 -3.25
N ARG A 185 11.38 7.04 -3.89
CA ARG A 185 12.84 7.09 -3.94
C ARG A 185 13.46 7.32 -2.56
N ASN A 186 12.84 8.15 -1.72
CA ASN A 186 13.31 8.40 -0.36
C ASN A 186 13.27 7.11 0.47
N HIS A 187 12.13 6.40 0.47
CA HIS A 187 11.98 5.12 1.19
C HIS A 187 12.88 4.01 0.66
N LEU A 188 13.14 3.95 -0.66
CA LEU A 188 14.12 3.01 -1.23
C LEU A 188 15.56 3.33 -0.80
N SER A 189 15.91 4.61 -0.70
CA SER A 189 17.23 5.02 -0.23
C SER A 189 17.45 4.69 1.25
N GLU A 190 16.42 4.86 2.07
CA GLU A 190 16.44 4.51 3.49
C GLU A 190 16.45 3.00 3.73
N GLY A 191 15.70 2.21 2.95
CA GLY A 191 15.72 0.75 3.03
C GLY A 191 17.10 0.15 2.75
N ASN A 192 17.85 0.75 1.82
CA ASN A 192 19.24 0.36 1.55
C ASN A 192 20.22 0.81 2.65
N ALA A 193 19.93 1.91 3.35
CA ALA A 193 20.74 2.40 4.46
C ALA A 193 20.43 1.69 5.79
N THR A 194 19.21 1.17 5.95
CA THR A 194 18.66 0.65 7.21
C THR A 194 18.45 -0.86 7.14
N THR A 195 19.50 -1.62 6.81
CA THR A 195 19.56 -3.02 7.30
C THR A 195 19.96 -2.97 8.77
N THR A 196 19.03 -2.54 9.64
CA THR A 196 19.19 -2.73 11.08
C THR A 196 18.96 -4.21 11.38
N VAL A 197 20.06 -4.93 11.61
CA VAL A 197 20.05 -6.26 12.22
C VAL A 197 19.39 -6.14 13.59
N VAL A 198 18.09 -6.41 13.66
CA VAL A 198 17.38 -6.59 14.93
C VAL A 198 17.91 -7.89 15.52
N ASN A 199 18.93 -7.76 16.38
CA ASN A 199 19.42 -8.90 17.13
C ASN A 199 18.29 -9.35 18.07
N PRO A 200 17.85 -10.63 18.00
CA PRO A 200 16.78 -11.11 18.85
C PRO A 200 17.12 -10.85 20.33
N PRO A 201 16.12 -10.48 21.16
CA PRO A 201 16.34 -10.29 22.58
C PRO A 201 16.92 -11.57 23.18
N GLN A 202 17.94 -11.41 24.01
CA GLN A 202 18.68 -12.52 24.61
C GLN A 202 17.68 -13.39 25.38
N LEU A 203 17.63 -14.69 25.09
CA LEU A 203 16.80 -15.64 25.80
C LEU A 203 17.18 -15.58 27.29
N GLN A 204 16.30 -15.01 28.10
CA GLN A 204 16.46 -14.98 29.55
C GLN A 204 16.13 -16.38 30.09
N GLU A 205 17.16 -17.21 30.28
CA GLU A 205 17.01 -18.50 30.95
C GLU A 205 16.66 -18.27 32.42
N MET A 206 15.48 -18.70 32.83
CA MET A 206 15.10 -18.75 34.24
C MET A 206 15.70 -20.01 34.86
N SER A 207 16.83 -19.87 35.56
CA SER A 207 17.38 -20.96 36.36
C SER A 207 16.58 -21.12 37.66
N ALA A 208 15.65 -22.06 37.71
CA ALA A 208 15.07 -22.52 38.97
C ALA A 208 16.10 -23.41 39.67
N THR A 209 16.81 -22.88 40.67
CA THR A 209 17.59 -23.72 41.60
C THR A 209 16.95 -23.63 42.98
N ASP A 210 16.32 -24.72 43.37
CA ASP A 210 15.83 -24.98 44.72
C ASP A 210 16.95 -24.83 45.76
N LYS A 211 16.74 -23.97 46.76
CA LYS A 211 17.39 -24.10 48.06
C LYS A 211 16.42 -23.75 49.18
N ALA A 212 15.73 -24.78 49.67
CA ALA A 212 15.30 -24.83 51.05
C ALA A 212 16.49 -25.32 51.92
N SER A 213 17.06 -24.46 52.77
CA SER A 213 17.45 -24.78 54.16
C SER A 213 18.25 -23.66 54.85
N SER A 214 17.88 -23.43 56.10
CA SER A 214 18.63 -22.82 57.23
C SER A 214 18.74 -21.29 57.33
N SER A 215 17.77 -20.72 58.07
CA SER A 215 17.95 -19.88 59.26
C SER A 215 19.40 -19.53 59.65
N SER A 216 19.77 -18.23 59.64
CA SER A 216 20.20 -17.50 60.84
C SER A 216 20.84 -16.13 60.55
N GLN A 217 20.51 -15.18 61.43
CA GLN A 217 21.26 -13.99 61.83
C GLN A 217 21.10 -12.66 61.05
N ASN A 218 20.18 -11.88 61.62
CA ASN A 218 20.10 -10.42 61.67
C ASN A 218 21.45 -9.72 61.85
N ASN A 219 21.66 -8.61 61.14
CA ASN A 219 22.20 -7.35 61.68
C ASN A 219 22.16 -6.24 60.61
N LEU A 220 21.11 -5.41 60.62
CA LEU A 220 21.14 -4.07 60.04
C LEU A 220 21.37 -3.08 61.18
N GLN A 221 22.60 -2.54 61.29
CA GLN A 221 22.85 -1.32 62.04
C GLN A 221 22.69 -0.14 61.06
N LEU A 222 21.62 0.65 61.23
CA LEU A 222 21.56 2.00 60.67
C LEU A 222 22.44 2.92 61.53
N GLN A 223 23.28 3.72 60.88
CA GLN A 223 23.98 4.84 61.49
C GLN A 223 23.33 6.15 60.97
N PRO A 224 23.04 7.13 61.85
CA PRO A 224 22.20 8.27 61.50
C PRO A 224 22.99 9.47 60.95
N LEU A 225 22.31 10.24 60.08
CA LEU A 225 22.29 11.70 60.10
C LEU A 225 20.83 12.16 59.96
#